data_AF-A0A7J6UCV8-F1
#
_entry.id   AF-A0A7J6UCV8-F1
#
_cell.length_a   1.000
_cell.length_b   1.000
_cell.length_c   1.000
_cell.angle_alpha   90.00
_cell.angle_beta   90.00
_cell.angle_gamma   90.00
#
_symmetry.space_group_name_H-M   'P 1'
#
loop_
_entity.id
_entity.type
_entity.pdbx_description
1 polymer ?
#
loop_
_entity_poly.entity_id
_entity_poly.type
_entity_poly.pdbx_seq_one_letter_code
_entity_poly.pdbx_strand_id
1 'polypeptide(L)'
;ERQITYLLNVCLSQSHARDLLNYLNDLGGSALSVDDKLCHAEKWFNARWQNTNSVEKTYEDLHSLSADTKESVEDMYSRILNLKQNAKFLDHVIPDTTLRKSFLNALKPTLRAALLQVHPSPSTSLQTLVDWCIDYEQALQLTIPSATRTSTASSQLCRQYISGHCRYG
;
A
#
# COMPACT_ATOMS: atom_id res chain seq x y z
N GLU A 1 -14.44 -16.00 17.55
CA GLU A 1 -14.90 -14.69 18.07
C GLU A 1 -14.80 -13.52 17.10
N ARG A 2 -13.65 -13.28 16.43
CA ARG A 2 -13.51 -12.16 15.47
C ARG A 2 -14.54 -12.16 14.33
N GLN A 3 -14.85 -13.33 13.76
CA GLN A 3 -15.85 -13.47 12.68
C GLN A 3 -17.27 -13.11 13.14
N ILE A 4 -17.66 -13.53 14.34
CA ILE A 4 -18.99 -13.25 14.94
C ILE A 4 -19.12 -11.76 15.26
N THR A 5 -18.05 -11.12 15.72
CA THR A 5 -18.03 -9.68 16.06
C THR A 5 -18.15 -8.80 14.82
N TYR A 6 -17.50 -9.19 13.72
CA TYR A 6 -17.68 -8.49 12.44
C TYR A 6 -19.07 -8.71 11.84
N LEU A 7 -19.59 -9.96 11.86
CA LEU A 7 -20.97 -10.27 11.49
C LEU A 7 -21.97 -9.37 12.22
N LEU A 8 -21.83 -9.25 13.54
CA LEU A 8 -22.66 -8.37 14.36
C LEU A 8 -22.49 -6.90 13.94
N ASN A 9 -21.26 -6.39 13.79
CA ASN A 9 -21.03 -4.99 13.42
C ASN A 9 -21.51 -4.66 11.99
N VAL A 10 -21.43 -5.60 11.05
CA VAL A 10 -21.97 -5.44 9.70
C VAL A 10 -23.49 -5.45 9.70
N CYS A 11 -24.13 -6.36 10.46
CA CYS A 11 -25.58 -6.39 10.60
C CYS A 11 -26.14 -5.19 11.38
N LEU A 12 -25.37 -4.63 12.33
CA LEU A 12 -25.74 -3.47 13.16
C LEU A 12 -25.44 -2.13 12.48
N SER A 13 -24.66 -2.12 11.40
CA SER A 13 -24.37 -0.95 10.58
C SER A 13 -25.56 -0.63 9.66
N GLN A 14 -26.21 0.52 9.87
CA GLN A 14 -27.35 0.95 9.05
C GLN A 14 -27.02 1.08 7.54
N SER A 15 -25.77 1.34 7.17
CA SER A 15 -25.37 1.42 5.76
C SER A 15 -25.35 0.05 5.10
N HIS A 16 -24.82 -0.97 5.77
CA HIS A 16 -24.72 -2.32 5.23
C HIS A 16 -26.09 -3.02 5.16
N ALA A 17 -26.97 -2.75 6.14
CA ALA A 17 -28.35 -3.18 6.07
C ALA A 17 -29.08 -2.58 4.85
N ARG A 18 -28.82 -1.30 4.53
CA ARG A 18 -29.38 -0.64 3.35
C ARG A 18 -28.81 -1.21 2.04
N ASP A 19 -27.51 -1.47 1.98
CA ASP A 19 -26.87 -2.10 0.81
C ASP A 19 -27.43 -3.51 0.56
N LEU A 20 -27.60 -4.31 1.61
CA LEU A 20 -28.21 -5.65 1.52
C LEU A 20 -29.66 -5.56 1.05
N LEU A 21 -30.44 -4.62 1.57
CA LEU A 21 -31.82 -4.39 1.13
C LEU A 21 -31.89 -3.99 -0.35
N ASN A 22 -31.00 -3.10 -0.80
CA ASN A 22 -30.91 -2.72 -2.21
C ASN A 22 -30.55 -3.93 -3.09
N TYR A 23 -29.53 -4.70 -2.69
CA TYR A 23 -29.13 -5.93 -3.38
C TYR A 23 -30.27 -6.95 -3.50
N LEU A 24 -31.03 -7.16 -2.43
CA LEU A 24 -32.19 -8.06 -2.46
C LEU A 24 -33.33 -7.51 -3.32
N ASN A 25 -33.54 -6.19 -3.33
CA ASN A 25 -34.53 -5.54 -4.20
C ASN A 25 -34.18 -5.71 -5.67
N ASP A 26 -32.91 -5.57 -6.06
CA ASP A 26 -32.44 -5.75 -7.43
C ASP A 26 -32.64 -7.20 -7.93
N LEU A 27 -32.63 -8.17 -7.03
CA LEU A 27 -32.86 -9.59 -7.33
C LEU A 27 -34.34 -10.00 -7.39
N GLY A 28 -35.26 -9.11 -7.07
CA GLY A 28 -36.71 -9.38 -7.08
C GLY A 28 -37.43 -9.01 -5.79
N GLY A 29 -36.72 -8.54 -4.76
CA GLY A 29 -37.28 -7.87 -3.58
C GLY A 29 -38.41 -8.65 -2.91
N SER A 30 -39.62 -8.10 -2.94
CA SER A 30 -40.81 -8.71 -2.33
C SER A 30 -41.25 -10.02 -3.01
N ALA A 31 -40.88 -10.25 -4.28
CA ALA A 31 -41.25 -11.45 -5.03
C ALA A 31 -40.41 -12.68 -4.65
N LEU A 32 -39.27 -12.48 -3.99
CA LEU A 32 -38.45 -13.58 -3.48
C LEU A 32 -39.11 -14.22 -2.24
N SER A 33 -39.07 -15.54 -2.18
CA SER A 33 -39.45 -16.28 -0.96
C SER A 33 -38.52 -15.90 0.20
N VAL A 34 -38.93 -16.24 1.43
CA VAL A 34 -38.07 -16.03 2.62
C VAL A 34 -36.77 -16.83 2.49
N ASP A 35 -36.84 -18.07 2.00
CA ASP A 35 -35.68 -18.93 1.83
C ASP A 35 -34.70 -18.39 0.77
N ASP A 36 -35.21 -17.87 -0.34
CA ASP A 36 -34.38 -17.24 -1.38
C ASP A 36 -33.69 -15.99 -0.83
N LYS A 37 -34.40 -15.15 -0.07
CA LYS A 37 -33.83 -13.95 0.57
C LYS A 37 -32.69 -14.33 1.52
N LEU A 38 -32.87 -15.38 2.32
CA LEU A 38 -31.83 -15.89 3.21
C LEU A 38 -30.62 -16.40 2.44
N CYS A 39 -30.83 -17.19 1.39
CA CYS A 39 -29.73 -17.70 0.55
C CYS A 39 -28.95 -16.57 -0.15
N HIS A 40 -29.64 -15.57 -0.69
CA HIS A 40 -29.00 -14.42 -1.31
C HIS A 40 -28.28 -13.54 -0.30
N ALA A 41 -28.85 -13.32 0.88
CA ALA A 41 -28.19 -12.58 1.96
C ALA A 41 -26.92 -13.29 2.45
N GLU A 42 -26.94 -14.62 2.57
CA GLU A 42 -25.76 -15.41 2.92
C GLU A 42 -24.67 -15.28 1.84
N LYS A 43 -25.02 -15.39 0.56
CA LYS A 43 -24.06 -15.21 -0.55
C LYS A 43 -23.46 -13.81 -0.55
N TRP A 44 -24.28 -12.78 -0.37
CA TRP A 44 -23.84 -11.40 -0.28
C TRP A 44 -22.88 -11.20 0.90
N PHE A 45 -23.24 -11.74 2.06
CA PHE A 45 -22.43 -11.66 3.27
C PHE A 45 -21.07 -12.35 3.06
N ASN A 46 -21.09 -13.58 2.54
CA ASN A 46 -19.87 -14.34 2.26
C ASN A 46 -18.96 -13.62 1.27
N ALA A 47 -19.51 -13.04 0.20
CA ALA A 47 -18.73 -12.25 -0.75
C ALA A 47 -18.08 -11.03 -0.09
N ARG A 48 -18.84 -10.26 0.70
CA ARG A 48 -18.34 -9.05 1.37
C ARG A 48 -17.35 -9.37 2.49
N TRP A 49 -17.53 -10.48 3.17
CA TRP A 49 -16.58 -11.03 4.14
C TRP A 49 -15.26 -11.43 3.47
N GLN A 50 -15.32 -12.15 2.35
CA GLN A 50 -14.12 -12.50 1.57
C GLN A 50 -13.39 -11.26 1.06
N ASN A 51 -14.13 -10.26 0.56
CA ASN A 51 -13.55 -9.00 0.14
C ASN A 51 -12.87 -8.28 1.30
N THR A 52 -13.52 -8.20 2.47
CA THR A 52 -12.95 -7.51 3.64
C THR A 52 -11.68 -8.18 4.14
N ASN A 53 -11.67 -9.51 4.27
CA ASN A 53 -10.44 -10.23 4.65
C ASN A 53 -9.34 -10.06 3.59
N SER A 54 -9.71 -10.01 2.31
CA SER A 54 -8.75 -9.82 1.22
C SER A 54 -8.20 -8.39 1.20
N VAL A 55 -9.01 -7.39 1.53
CA VAL A 55 -8.57 -6.00 1.72
C VAL A 55 -7.66 -5.92 2.95
N GLU A 56 -8.05 -6.49 4.09
CA GLU A 56 -7.23 -6.52 5.31
C GLU A 56 -5.86 -7.16 5.03
N LYS A 57 -5.86 -8.31 4.34
CA LYS A 57 -4.63 -8.95 3.86
C LYS A 57 -3.79 -8.03 2.97
N THR A 58 -4.41 -7.26 2.08
CA THR A 58 -3.69 -6.28 1.24
C THR A 58 -3.00 -5.20 2.09
N TYR A 59 -3.61 -4.77 3.20
CA TYR A 59 -2.98 -3.84 4.15
C TYR A 59 -1.88 -4.50 4.97
N GLU A 60 -2.05 -5.75 5.40
CA GLU A 60 -1.02 -6.53 6.07
C GLU A 60 0.20 -6.75 5.16
N ASP A 61 -0.03 -7.07 3.89
CA ASP A 61 1.01 -7.18 2.86
C ASP A 61 1.73 -5.85 2.67
N LEU A 62 1.00 -4.72 2.63
CA LEU A 62 1.58 -3.37 2.57
C LEU A 62 2.39 -3.00 3.82
N HIS A 63 2.00 -3.48 5.00
CA HIS A 63 2.69 -3.21 6.26
C HIS A 63 3.91 -4.11 6.48
N SER A 64 3.88 -5.32 5.92
CA SER A 64 4.98 -6.28 5.97
C SER A 64 6.02 -6.08 4.86
N LEU A 65 5.78 -5.13 3.92
CA LEU A 65 6.80 -4.70 2.98
C LEU A 65 8.06 -4.26 3.73
N SER A 66 9.16 -4.92 3.40
CA SER A 66 10.50 -4.64 3.91
C SER A 66 11.45 -4.80 2.74
N ALA A 67 12.31 -3.80 2.52
CA ALA A 67 13.45 -3.93 1.62
C ALA A 67 14.41 -4.96 2.21
N ASP A 68 14.27 -6.21 1.79
CA ASP A 68 15.34 -7.16 2.01
C ASP A 68 16.60 -6.67 1.30
N THR A 69 17.78 -7.07 1.80
CA THR A 69 19.06 -6.58 1.28
C THR A 69 19.25 -6.78 -0.23
N LYS A 70 18.47 -7.67 -0.85
CA LYS A 70 18.50 -8.02 -2.28
C LYS A 70 17.34 -7.45 -3.11
N GLU A 71 16.30 -6.91 -2.51
CA GLU A 71 15.16 -6.37 -3.26
C GLU A 71 15.49 -4.96 -3.79
N SER A 72 15.19 -4.71 -5.06
CA SER A 72 15.34 -3.40 -5.69
C SER A 72 14.19 -2.47 -5.32
N VAL A 73 14.41 -1.16 -5.45
CA VAL A 73 13.36 -0.16 -5.23
C VAL A 73 12.23 -0.32 -6.26
N GLU A 74 12.56 -0.69 -7.50
CA GLU A 74 11.63 -0.95 -8.58
C GLU A 74 10.71 -2.15 -8.31
N ASP A 75 11.27 -3.25 -7.79
CA ASP A 75 10.50 -4.45 -7.44
C ASP A 75 9.51 -4.14 -6.32
N MET A 76 9.98 -3.42 -5.30
CA MET A 76 9.14 -2.99 -4.18
C MET A 76 8.02 -2.06 -4.66
N TYR A 77 8.32 -1.11 -5.54
CA TYR A 77 7.30 -0.23 -6.11
C TYR A 77 6.27 -1.01 -6.92
N SER A 78 6.73 -1.98 -7.72
CA SER A 78 5.87 -2.87 -8.50
C SER A 78 4.92 -3.69 -7.61
N ARG A 79 5.40 -4.18 -6.45
CA ARG A 79 4.57 -4.85 -5.44
C ARG A 79 3.52 -3.91 -4.85
N ILE A 80 3.88 -2.68 -4.52
CA ILE A 80 2.94 -1.67 -4.01
C ILE A 80 1.84 -1.38 -5.05
N LEU A 81 2.20 -1.25 -6.32
CA LEU A 81 1.23 -1.05 -7.41
C LEU A 81 0.31 -2.26 -7.59
N ASN A 82 0.84 -3.48 -7.48
CA ASN A 82 0.04 -4.69 -7.52
C ASN A 82 -0.96 -4.74 -6.35
N LEU A 83 -0.52 -4.42 -5.12
CA LEU A 83 -1.40 -4.33 -3.95
C LEU A 83 -2.49 -3.25 -4.13
N LYS A 84 -2.14 -2.09 -4.72
CA LYS A 84 -3.12 -1.05 -5.08
C LYS A 84 -4.16 -1.57 -6.08
N GLN A 85 -3.73 -2.34 -7.08
CA GLN A 85 -4.63 -2.96 -8.06
C GLN A 85 -5.53 -4.01 -7.39
N ASN A 86 -4.98 -4.88 -6.54
CA ASN A 86 -5.75 -5.91 -5.84
C ASN A 86 -6.85 -5.29 -4.96
N ALA A 87 -6.54 -4.23 -4.21
CA ALA A 87 -7.57 -3.50 -3.48
C ALA A 87 -8.64 -2.91 -4.41
N LYS A 88 -8.25 -2.35 -5.56
CA LYS A 88 -9.21 -1.81 -6.54
C LYS A 88 -10.12 -2.90 -7.11
N PHE A 89 -9.60 -4.11 -7.35
CA PHE A 89 -10.41 -5.27 -7.74
C PHE A 89 -11.43 -5.69 -6.67
N LEU A 90 -11.19 -5.33 -5.42
CA LEU A 90 -12.08 -5.55 -4.27
C LEU A 90 -12.97 -4.33 -3.98
N ASP A 91 -13.11 -3.40 -4.94
CA ASP A 91 -13.82 -2.13 -4.82
C ASP A 91 -13.30 -1.23 -3.69
N HIS A 92 -12.03 -1.39 -3.32
CA HIS A 92 -11.36 -0.58 -2.30
C HIS A 92 -10.29 0.33 -2.87
N VAL A 93 -10.20 1.55 -2.35
CA VAL A 93 -9.18 2.51 -2.75
C VAL A 93 -8.20 2.70 -1.59
N ILE A 94 -6.94 2.31 -1.81
CA ILE A 94 -5.87 2.57 -0.85
C ILE A 94 -5.44 4.04 -1.00
N PRO A 95 -5.46 4.85 0.08
CA PRO A 95 -5.01 6.23 0.02
C PRO A 95 -3.54 6.32 -0.39
N ASP A 96 -3.19 7.29 -1.24
CA ASP A 96 -1.80 7.49 -1.66
C ASP A 96 -0.87 7.82 -0.46
N THR A 97 -1.41 8.41 0.60
CA THR A 97 -0.69 8.63 1.86
C THR A 97 -0.30 7.32 2.56
N THR A 98 -1.14 6.29 2.47
CA THR A 98 -0.85 4.94 2.99
C THR A 98 0.24 4.30 2.15
N LEU A 99 0.11 4.33 0.81
CA LEU A 99 1.11 3.76 -0.09
C LEU A 99 2.49 4.40 0.12
N ARG A 100 2.53 5.74 0.27
CA ARG A 100 3.74 6.50 0.61
C ARG A 100 4.34 6.05 1.94
N LYS A 101 3.52 5.90 2.99
CA LYS A 101 4.00 5.44 4.30
C LYS A 101 4.57 4.04 4.24
N SER A 102 3.88 3.12 3.56
CA SER A 102 4.34 1.74 3.35
C SER A 102 5.67 1.69 2.62
N PHE A 103 5.80 2.45 1.52
CA PHE A 103 7.07 2.59 0.80
C PHE A 103 8.20 3.07 1.72
N LEU A 104 8.01 4.20 2.41
CA LEU A 104 9.03 4.78 3.31
C LEU A 104 9.41 3.85 4.46
N ASN A 105 8.47 3.04 4.96
CA ASN A 105 8.74 2.05 6.01
C ASN A 105 9.48 0.83 5.49
N ALA A 106 9.23 0.44 4.24
CA ALA A 106 9.92 -0.65 3.60
C ALA A 106 11.37 -0.29 3.23
N LEU A 107 11.65 0.97 2.88
CA LEU A 107 13.00 1.40 2.51
C LEU A 107 14.06 1.13 3.59
N LYS A 108 15.29 0.82 3.13
CA LYS A 108 16.48 0.72 3.99
C LYS A 108 16.65 2.02 4.79
N PRO A 109 16.99 1.98 6.09
CA PRO A 109 17.08 3.17 6.94
C PRO A 109 17.99 4.27 6.38
N THR A 110 19.11 3.90 5.75
CA THR A 110 20.05 4.83 5.12
C THR A 110 19.45 5.55 3.93
N LEU A 111 18.76 4.82 3.04
CA LEU A 111 18.09 5.37 1.87
C LEU A 111 16.91 6.24 2.26
N ARG A 112 16.09 5.78 3.23
CA ARG A 112 14.98 6.54 3.81
C ARG A 112 15.46 7.88 4.39
N ALA A 113 16.57 7.86 5.15
CA ALA A 113 17.11 9.08 5.75
C ALA A 113 17.58 10.10 4.70
N ALA A 114 18.25 9.63 3.64
CA ALA A 114 18.69 10.49 2.54
C ALA A 114 17.50 11.06 1.75
N LEU A 115 16.51 10.22 1.44
CA LEU A 115 15.28 10.62 0.75
C LEU A 115 14.51 11.71 1.53
N LEU A 116 14.37 11.54 2.85
CA LEU A 116 13.65 12.51 3.69
C LEU A 116 14.38 13.85 3.87
N GLN A 117 15.69 13.92 3.59
CA GLN A 117 16.41 15.19 3.55
C GLN A 117 16.09 15.99 2.27
N VAL A 118 15.89 15.31 1.14
CA VAL A 118 15.57 15.95 -0.15
C VAL A 118 14.06 16.21 -0.29
N HIS A 119 13.24 15.26 0.15
CA HIS A 119 11.79 15.31 0.05
C HIS A 119 11.11 15.21 1.43
N PRO A 120 11.22 16.25 2.28
CA PRO A 120 10.58 16.26 3.59
C PRO A 120 9.05 16.38 3.52
N SER A 121 8.52 16.93 2.41
CA SER A 121 7.10 17.21 2.29
C SER A 121 6.26 15.93 2.28
N PRO A 122 5.15 15.87 3.04
CA PRO A 122 4.21 14.77 2.99
C PRO A 122 3.40 14.72 1.68
N SER A 123 3.40 15.80 0.90
CA SER A 123 2.69 15.90 -0.38
C SER A 123 3.45 15.35 -1.58
N THR A 124 4.74 15.02 -1.43
CA THR A 124 5.53 14.46 -2.52
C THR A 124 4.94 13.14 -2.99
N SER A 125 4.71 13.01 -4.29
CA SER A 125 4.09 11.82 -4.89
C SER A 125 4.97 10.58 -4.68
N LEU A 126 4.34 9.41 -4.57
CA LEU A 126 5.08 8.15 -4.45
C LEU A 126 6.03 7.93 -5.64
N GLN A 127 5.58 8.24 -6.87
CA GLN A 127 6.40 8.11 -8.08
C GLN A 127 7.68 8.94 -7.96
N THR A 128 7.56 10.21 -7.54
CA THR A 128 8.73 11.10 -7.37
C THR A 128 9.73 10.55 -6.35
N LEU A 129 9.24 9.93 -5.26
CA LEU A 129 10.12 9.33 -4.25
C LEU A 129 10.84 8.08 -4.79
N VAL A 130 10.15 7.28 -5.61
CA VAL A 130 10.70 6.09 -6.26
C VAL A 130 11.78 6.48 -7.26
N ASP A 131 11.50 7.41 -8.16
CA ASP A 131 12.44 7.89 -9.17
C ASP A 131 13.73 8.39 -8.52
N TRP A 132 13.61 9.19 -7.46
CA TRP A 132 14.78 9.67 -6.70
C TRP A 132 15.59 8.52 -6.09
N CYS A 133 14.93 7.51 -5.52
CA CYS A 133 15.61 6.37 -4.92
C CYS A 133 16.38 5.56 -5.96
N ILE A 134 15.83 5.37 -7.15
CA ILE A 134 16.48 4.68 -8.28
C ILE A 134 17.73 5.46 -8.71
N ASP A 135 17.59 6.76 -8.95
CA ASP A 135 18.70 7.63 -9.37
C ASP A 135 19.82 7.65 -8.31
N TYR A 136 19.45 7.69 -7.03
CA TYR A 136 20.41 7.68 -5.93
C TYR A 136 21.17 6.35 -5.82
N GLU A 137 20.48 5.20 -5.97
CA GLU A 137 21.14 3.89 -5.98
C GLU A 137 22.08 3.73 -7.19
N GLN A 138 21.70 4.22 -8.37
CA GLN A 138 22.56 4.22 -9.55
C GLN A 138 23.81 5.12 -9.35
N ALA A 139 23.63 6.31 -8.77
CA ALA A 139 24.72 7.23 -8.48
C ALA A 139 25.74 6.62 -7.49
N LEU A 140 25.27 5.88 -6.48
CA LEU A 140 26.13 5.16 -5.54
C LEU A 140 26.93 4.03 -6.20
N GLN A 141 26.37 3.35 -7.20
CA GLN A 141 27.09 2.30 -7.93
C GLN A 141 28.20 2.88 -8.82
N LEU A 142 27.98 4.05 -9.41
CA LEU A 142 28.96 4.73 -10.29
C LEU A 142 30.12 5.39 -9.53
N THR A 143 29.97 5.67 -8.24
CA THR A 143 30.97 6.41 -7.44
C THR A 143 31.89 5.55 -6.59
N ILE A 144 31.77 4.22 -6.64
CA ILE A 144 32.65 3.30 -5.88
C ILE A 144 33.58 2.55 -6.85
N PRO A 145 34.86 2.96 -7.00
CA PRO A 145 35.88 2.09 -7.56
C PRO A 145 36.01 0.86 -6.65
N SER A 146 36.23 -0.32 -7.23
CA SER A 146 36.32 -1.63 -6.54
C SER A 146 37.42 -1.78 -5.47
N ALA A 147 38.07 -0.69 -5.05
CA ALA A 147 39.03 -0.66 -3.97
C ALA A 147 38.58 0.31 -2.87
N THR A 148 38.51 -0.19 -1.64
CA THR A 148 38.22 0.54 -0.38
C THR A 148 36.75 0.83 -0.07
N ARG A 149 36.00 -0.21 0.33
CA ARG A 149 34.79 -0.06 1.16
C ARG A 149 35.20 0.40 2.56
N THR A 150 35.32 1.71 2.77
CA THR A 150 35.32 2.31 4.11
C THR A 150 34.06 3.17 4.29
N SER A 151 33.39 2.94 5.42
CA SER A 151 32.09 3.50 5.84
C SER A 151 31.94 5.03 5.70
N THR A 152 33.05 5.77 5.66
CA THR A 152 33.11 7.23 5.53
C THR A 152 32.82 7.74 4.12
N ALA A 153 33.12 6.99 3.06
CA ALA A 153 32.96 7.45 1.68
C ALA A 153 31.48 7.60 1.28
N SER A 154 30.61 6.70 1.74
CA SER A 154 29.17 6.74 1.46
C SER A 154 28.49 7.97 2.08
N SER A 155 28.99 8.47 3.21
CA SER A 155 28.44 9.67 3.87
C SER A 155 28.81 10.98 3.15
N GLN A 156 30.00 11.07 2.54
CA GLN A 156 30.42 12.26 1.78
C GLN A 156 29.72 12.35 0.43
N LEU A 157 29.55 11.22 -0.27
CA LEU A 157 28.83 11.15 -1.54
C LEU A 157 27.35 11.50 -1.37
N CYS A 158 26.72 11.03 -0.28
CA CYS A 158 25.36 11.41 0.10
C CYS A 158 25.22 12.94 0.26
N ARG A 159 26.16 13.60 0.95
CA ARG A 159 26.14 15.06 1.11
C ARG A 159 26.33 15.82 -0.20
N GLN A 160 27.21 15.35 -1.07
CA GLN A 160 27.46 16.00 -2.37
C GLN A 160 26.25 15.90 -3.30
N TYR A 161 25.63 14.72 -3.41
CA TYR A 161 24.43 14.53 -4.23
C TYR A 161 23.24 15.38 -3.74
N ILE A 162 23.00 15.39 -2.42
CA ILE A 162 21.95 16.22 -1.81
C ILE A 162 22.19 17.72 -2.09
N SER A 163 23.43 18.19 -1.94
CA SER A 163 23.76 19.61 -2.20
C SER A 163 23.58 20.04 -3.67
N GLY A 164 23.71 19.10 -4.62
CA GLY A 164 23.50 19.35 -6.03
C GLY A 164 22.02 19.48 -6.40
N HIS A 165 21.14 18.77 -5.71
CA HIS A 165 19.69 18.79 -5.96
C HIS A 165 18.91 19.82 -5.15
N CYS A 166 19.44 20.33 -4.03
CA CYS A 166 18.84 21.46 -3.31
C CYS A 166 18.92 22.81 -4.05
N ARG A 167 19.53 22.89 -5.24
CA ARG A 167 19.64 24.13 -6.03
C ARG A 167 18.52 24.34 -7.06
N TYR A 168 17.60 23.38 -7.23
CA TYR A 168 16.50 23.46 -8.20
C TYR A 168 15.14 23.13 -7.57
N GLY A 169 14.85 23.73 -6.41
CA GLY A 169 13.52 23.77 -5.81
C GLY A 169 12.98 25.19 -5.79
#